data_AF-A0A2V7V974-F1
#
_entry.id   AF-A0A2V7V974-F1
#
_cell.length_a   1.000
_cell.length_b   1.000
_cell.length_c   1.000
_cell.angle_alpha   90.00
_cell.angle_beta   90.00
_cell.angle_gamma   90.00
#
_symmetry.space_group_name_H-M   'P 1'
#
loop_
_entity.id
_entity.type
_entity.pdbx_description
1 polymer ?
#
loop_
_entity_poly.entity_id
_entity_poly.type
_entity_poly.pdbx_seq_one_letter_code
_entity_poly.pdbx_strand_id
1 'polypeptide(L)'
;MSLLDWAIVLLYFVASAAVGVYYARRAGSNLEEFFLSGRDLPWWLAGTSMVATTFAADTPLAVTELVAKNGIAGNWLWWNFVFGGMLTVFFFARLWRRAGIMTDVEFVELRYSGKPAAF
;
A
#
# COMPACT_ATOMS: atom_id res chain seq x y z
N MET A 1 -25.36 -12.65 14.99
CA MET A 1 -25.10 -11.27 14.52
C MET A 1 -26.41 -10.52 14.53
N SER A 2 -26.42 -9.34 15.12
CA SER A 2 -27.60 -8.50 15.25
C SER A 2 -27.96 -7.80 13.93
N LEU A 3 -29.17 -7.27 13.81
CA LEU A 3 -29.56 -6.40 12.69
C LEU A 3 -28.65 -5.18 12.55
N LEU A 4 -28.13 -4.68 13.68
CA LEU A 4 -27.21 -3.56 13.73
C LEU A 4 -25.85 -3.92 13.11
N ASP A 5 -25.35 -5.14 13.31
CA ASP A 5 -24.09 -5.60 12.71
C ASP A 5 -24.19 -5.59 11.17
N TRP A 6 -25.28 -6.12 10.64
CA TRP A 6 -25.54 -6.13 9.18
C TRP A 6 -25.69 -4.73 8.61
N ALA A 7 -26.34 -3.82 9.34
CA ALA A 7 -26.46 -2.42 8.92
C ALA A 7 -25.09 -1.74 8.82
N ILE A 8 -24.18 -1.99 9.76
CA ILE A 8 -22.81 -1.44 9.74
C ILE A 8 -22.02 -1.99 8.56
N VAL A 9 -22.09 -3.30 8.30
CA VAL A 9 -21.41 -3.94 7.17
C VAL A 9 -21.92 -3.37 5.84
N LEU A 10 -23.23 -3.25 5.67
CA LEU A 10 -23.82 -2.67 4.46
C LEU A 10 -23.39 -1.21 4.26
N LEU A 11 -23.42 -0.40 5.33
CA LEU A 11 -22.98 0.99 5.29
C LEU A 11 -21.50 1.11 4.88
N TYR A 12 -20.63 0.26 5.40
CA TYR A 12 -19.22 0.22 5.04
C TYR A 12 -19.01 -0.03 3.54
N PHE A 13 -19.71 -1.03 2.97
CA PHE A 13 -19.62 -1.31 1.54
C PHE A 13 -20.16 -0.18 0.67
N VAL A 14 -21.31 0.40 1.06
CA VAL A 14 -21.91 1.54 0.34
C VAL A 14 -20.97 2.74 0.36
N ALA A 15 -20.42 3.09 1.52
CA ALA A 15 -19.46 4.18 1.65
C ALA A 15 -18.20 3.94 0.80
N SER A 16 -17.64 2.73 0.84
CA SER A 16 -16.46 2.37 0.06
C SER A 16 -16.71 2.45 -1.45
N ALA A 17 -17.85 1.93 -1.91
CA ALA A 17 -18.26 2.02 -3.32
C ALA A 17 -18.52 3.46 -3.75
N ALA A 18 -19.16 4.28 -2.89
CA ALA A 18 -19.43 5.68 -3.18
C ALA A 18 -18.13 6.48 -3.41
N VAL A 19 -17.09 6.26 -2.59
CA VAL A 19 -15.77 6.86 -2.78
C VAL A 19 -15.16 6.43 -4.12
N GLY A 20 -15.23 5.13 -4.45
CA GLY A 20 -14.73 4.61 -5.72
C GLY A 20 -15.42 5.25 -6.93
N VAL A 21 -16.75 5.34 -6.92
CA VAL A 21 -17.54 5.96 -8.00
C VAL A 21 -17.25 7.47 -8.11
N TYR A 22 -17.08 8.16 -6.98
CA TYR A 22 -16.77 9.59 -6.95
C TYR A 22 -15.43 9.89 -7.64
N TYR A 23 -14.39 9.09 -7.37
CA TYR A 23 -13.06 9.28 -7.97
C TYR A 23 -12.89 8.62 -9.34
N ALA A 24 -13.80 7.73 -9.77
CA ALA A 24 -13.70 7.01 -11.04
C ALA A 24 -13.54 7.93 -12.26
N ARG A 25 -14.28 9.06 -12.29
CA ARG A 25 -14.19 10.03 -13.40
C ARG A 25 -12.82 10.73 -13.46
N ARG A 26 -12.22 11.00 -12.30
CA ARG A 26 -10.90 11.64 -12.20
C ARG A 26 -9.79 10.65 -12.57
N ALA A 27 -9.87 9.44 -12.04
CA ALA A 27 -8.93 8.36 -12.35
C ALA A 27 -8.94 7.97 -13.83
N GLY A 28 -10.08 8.07 -14.53
CA GLY A 28 -10.18 7.78 -15.96
C GLY A 28 -9.63 8.87 -16.90
N SER A 29 -9.14 10.00 -16.38
CA SER A 29 -8.71 11.13 -17.22
C SER A 29 -7.38 10.89 -17.94
N ASN A 30 -6.41 10.24 -17.30
CA ASN A 30 -5.15 9.82 -17.90
C ASN A 30 -4.45 8.75 -17.02
N LEU A 31 -3.47 8.03 -17.59
CA LEU A 31 -2.75 6.96 -16.88
C LEU A 31 -1.93 7.47 -15.68
N GLU A 32 -1.42 8.69 -15.73
CA GLU A 32 -0.67 9.29 -14.62
C GLU A 32 -1.58 9.65 -13.44
N GLU A 33 -2.80 10.10 -13.70
CA GLU A 33 -3.83 10.35 -12.70
C GLU A 33 -4.33 9.03 -12.10
N PHE A 34 -4.42 7.98 -12.91
CA PHE A 34 -4.82 6.65 -12.45
C PHE A 34 -3.78 6.02 -11.51
N PHE A 35 -2.49 6.03 -11.89
CA PHE A 35 -1.44 5.34 -11.14
C PHE A 35 -0.71 6.21 -10.11
N LEU A 36 -0.51 7.50 -10.39
CA LEU A 36 0.23 8.42 -9.53
C LEU A 36 -0.61 9.53 -8.92
N SER A 37 -1.90 9.62 -9.27
CA SER A 37 -2.78 10.72 -8.84
C SER A 37 -2.15 12.10 -9.12
N GLY A 38 -1.53 12.25 -10.31
CA GLY A 38 -0.87 13.48 -10.73
C GLY A 38 0.36 13.87 -9.90
N ARG A 39 0.90 12.93 -9.10
CA ARG A 39 2.00 13.15 -8.15
C ARG A 39 1.73 14.23 -7.09
N ASP A 40 0.46 14.60 -6.89
CA ASP A 40 0.01 15.69 -6.02
C ASP A 40 -0.71 15.19 -4.76
N LEU A 41 -0.49 13.93 -4.38
CA LEU A 41 -1.03 13.36 -3.15
C LEU A 41 -0.32 13.97 -1.93
N PRO A 42 -1.06 14.47 -0.93
CA PRO A 42 -0.44 14.93 0.30
C PRO A 42 0.19 13.74 1.03
N TRP A 43 1.36 13.98 1.65
CA TRP A 43 2.20 12.93 2.23
C TRP A 43 1.47 12.06 3.25
N TRP A 44 0.51 12.61 4.01
CA TRP A 44 -0.24 11.88 5.03
C TRP A 44 -1.23 10.90 4.38
N LEU A 45 -1.81 11.25 3.23
CA LEU A 45 -2.72 10.37 2.49
C LEU A 45 -1.94 9.24 1.82
N ALA A 46 -0.81 9.57 1.18
CA ALA A 46 0.10 8.56 0.63
C ALA A 46 0.64 7.62 1.73
N GLY A 47 1.06 8.18 2.87
CA GLY A 47 1.56 7.43 4.02
C GLY A 47 0.53 6.49 4.62
N THR A 48 -0.68 6.99 4.89
CA THR A 48 -1.77 6.17 5.42
C THR A 48 -2.20 5.07 4.45
N SER A 49 -2.24 5.37 3.15
CA SER A 49 -2.50 4.34 2.13
C SER A 49 -1.44 3.25 2.14
N MET A 50 -0.14 3.57 2.23
CA MET A 50 0.92 2.57 2.31
C MET A 50 0.80 1.66 3.54
N VAL A 51 0.44 2.24 4.70
CA VAL A 51 0.19 1.47 5.93
C VAL A 51 -1.03 0.57 5.77
N ALA A 52 -2.12 1.09 5.22
CA ALA A 52 -3.35 0.33 4.96
C ALA A 52 -3.11 -0.85 4.00
N THR A 53 -2.29 -0.67 2.95
CA THR A 53 -1.92 -1.75 2.02
C THR A 53 -1.09 -2.84 2.69
N THR A 54 -0.21 -2.47 3.63
CA THR A 54 0.61 -3.44 4.37
C THR A 54 -0.19 -4.19 5.43
N PHE A 55 -1.13 -3.50 6.10
CA PHE A 55 -2.01 -4.08 7.11
C PHE A 55 -3.26 -4.70 6.47
N ALA A 56 -3.07 -5.84 5.81
CA ALA A 56 -4.18 -6.64 5.31
C ALA A 56 -4.90 -7.39 6.46
N ALA A 57 -6.06 -7.97 6.16
CA ALA A 57 -6.93 -8.63 7.15
C ALA A 57 -6.28 -9.82 7.89
N ASP A 58 -5.21 -10.38 7.32
CA ASP A 58 -4.38 -11.45 7.87
C ASP A 58 -3.38 -10.97 8.92
N THR A 59 -2.93 -9.71 8.84
CA THR A 59 -1.86 -9.18 9.66
C THR A 59 -2.22 -9.19 11.15
N PRO A 60 -3.42 -8.77 11.60
CA PRO A 60 -3.81 -8.88 13.00
C PRO A 60 -3.84 -10.33 13.49
N LEU A 61 -4.26 -11.29 12.64
CA LEU A 61 -4.26 -12.71 12.98
C LEU A 61 -2.83 -13.19 13.23
N ALA A 62 -1.91 -12.88 12.32
CA ALA A 62 -0.49 -13.24 12.46
C ALA A 62 0.15 -12.61 13.73
N VAL A 63 -0.11 -11.33 13.99
CA VAL A 63 0.40 -10.63 15.18
C VAL A 63 -0.15 -11.25 16.47
N THR A 64 -1.45 -11.54 16.52
CA THR A 64 -2.05 -12.19 17.70
C THR A 64 -1.49 -13.59 17.94
N GLU A 65 -1.24 -14.37 16.88
CA GLU A 65 -0.61 -15.68 16.98
C GLU A 65 0.83 -15.58 17.51
N LEU A 66 1.62 -14.63 17.00
CA LEU A 66 2.99 -14.39 17.45
C LEU A 66 3.03 -14.01 18.93
N VAL A 67 2.12 -13.14 19.37
CA VAL A 67 2.04 -12.72 20.77
C VAL A 67 1.53 -13.85 21.66
N ALA A 68 0.56 -14.64 21.20
CA ALA A 68 0.05 -15.78 21.96
C ALA A 68 1.12 -16.86 22.19
N LYS A 69 2.00 -17.11 21.20
CA LYS A 69 3.06 -18.13 21.28
C LYS A 69 4.32 -17.64 22.00
N ASN A 70 4.77 -16.42 21.72
CA ASN A 70 6.08 -15.92 22.12
C ASN A 70 6.00 -14.74 23.11
N GLY A 71 4.81 -14.40 23.59
CA GLY A 71 4.56 -13.19 24.36
C GLY A 71 4.76 -11.92 23.54
N ILE A 72 4.70 -10.76 24.20
CA ILE A 72 4.85 -9.44 23.57
C ILE A 72 6.21 -9.32 22.85
N ALA A 73 7.24 -10.02 23.33
CA ALA A 73 8.56 -10.05 22.69
C ALA A 73 8.52 -10.57 21.25
N GLY A 74 7.60 -11.48 20.91
CA GLY A 74 7.44 -12.01 19.55
C GLY A 74 7.08 -10.93 18.52
N ASN A 75 6.46 -9.83 18.94
CA ASN A 75 6.13 -8.70 18.09
C ASN A 75 7.39 -7.97 17.56
N TRP A 76 8.56 -8.20 18.16
CA TRP A 76 9.82 -7.64 17.65
C TRP A 76 10.15 -8.09 16.22
N LEU A 77 9.78 -9.33 15.84
CA LEU A 77 9.92 -9.84 14.47
C LEU A 77 9.18 -8.99 13.43
N TRP A 78 8.11 -8.33 13.85
CA TRP A 78 7.35 -7.43 12.99
C TRP A 78 7.92 -6.01 13.05
N TRP A 79 8.20 -5.51 14.26
CA TRP A 79 8.68 -4.14 14.45
C TRP A 79 10.07 -3.88 13.88
N ASN A 80 10.94 -4.89 13.74
CA ASN A 80 12.26 -4.66 13.16
C ASN A 80 12.19 -4.19 11.69
N PHE A 81 11.09 -4.46 10.97
CA PHE A 81 10.90 -4.00 9.60
C PHE A 81 10.83 -2.48 9.48
N VAL A 82 10.49 -1.77 10.57
CA VAL A 82 10.50 -0.29 10.59
C VAL A 82 11.90 0.25 10.26
N PHE A 83 12.95 -0.36 10.80
CA PHE A 83 14.32 0.05 10.52
C PHE A 83 14.69 -0.22 9.05
N GLY A 84 14.32 -1.39 8.53
CA GLY A 84 14.54 -1.74 7.13
C GLY A 84 13.84 -0.78 6.18
N GLY A 85 12.55 -0.50 6.42
CA GLY A 85 11.76 0.45 5.63
C GLY A 85 12.35 1.87 5.68
N MET A 86 12.75 2.35 6.87
CA MET A 86 13.37 3.66 7.03
C MET A 86 14.67 3.78 6.24
N LEU A 87 15.55 2.77 6.30
CA LEU A 87 16.80 2.76 5.53
C LEU A 87 16.53 2.72 4.03
N THR A 88 15.58 1.90 3.58
CA THR A 88 15.19 1.84 2.16
C THR A 88 14.70 3.20 1.66
N VAL A 89 13.84 3.88 2.42
CA VAL A 89 13.37 5.23 2.07
C VAL A 89 14.54 6.22 2.05
N PHE A 90 15.39 6.21 3.06
CA PHE A 90 16.52 7.15 3.17
C PHE A 90 17.49 7.03 1.97
N PHE A 91 17.86 5.81 1.59
CA PHE A 91 18.83 5.59 0.50
C PHE A 91 18.20 5.64 -0.89
N PHE A 92 17.01 5.07 -1.07
CA PHE A 92 16.46 4.80 -2.41
C PHE A 92 15.35 5.74 -2.84
N ALA A 93 14.65 6.46 -1.94
CA ALA A 93 13.52 7.30 -2.35
C ALA A 93 13.93 8.38 -3.38
N ARG A 94 15.12 8.96 -3.24
CA ARG A 94 15.66 9.94 -4.20
C ARG A 94 15.95 9.30 -5.57
N LEU A 95 16.48 8.08 -5.58
CA LEU A 95 16.78 7.35 -6.81
C LEU A 95 15.48 6.96 -7.52
N TRP A 96 14.51 6.46 -6.77
CA TRP A 96 13.18 6.11 -7.27
C TRP A 96 12.47 7.31 -7.90
N ARG A 97 12.47 8.45 -7.21
CA ARG A 97 11.87 9.69 -7.75
C ARG A 97 12.59 10.19 -9.03
N ARG A 98 13.89 9.95 -9.17
CA ARG A 98 14.67 10.34 -10.35
C ARG A 98 14.49 9.40 -11.54
N ALA A 99 14.20 8.13 -11.30
CA ALA A 99 13.98 7.14 -12.36
C ALA A 99 12.75 7.48 -13.21
N GLY A 100 11.77 8.19 -12.65
CA GLY A 100 10.59 8.66 -13.39
C GLY A 100 9.64 7.55 -13.85
N ILE A 101 9.89 6.32 -13.39
CA ILE A 101 9.13 5.11 -13.67
C ILE A 101 7.77 5.11 -12.99
N MET A 102 6.82 4.44 -13.64
CA MET A 102 5.44 4.23 -13.22
C MET A 102 5.24 2.86 -12.59
N THR A 103 5.99 1.86 -13.05
CA THR A 103 5.84 0.46 -12.61
C THR A 103 7.17 -0.13 -12.18
N ASP A 104 7.09 -1.17 -11.34
CA ASP A 104 8.28 -1.93 -10.94
C ASP A 104 8.91 -2.68 -12.13
N VAL A 105 8.13 -3.00 -13.17
CA VAL A 105 8.63 -3.64 -14.40
C VAL A 105 9.51 -2.68 -15.19
N GLU A 106 9.11 -1.41 -15.32
CA GLU A 106 9.95 -0.38 -15.95
C GLU A 106 11.29 -0.21 -15.20
N PHE A 107 11.30 -0.37 -13.86
CA PHE A 107 12.55 -0.40 -13.11
C PHE A 107 13.46 -1.55 -13.55
N VAL A 108 12.88 -2.74 -13.71
CA VAL A 108 13.62 -3.95 -14.12
C VAL A 108 14.18 -3.77 -15.53
N GLU A 109 13.41 -3.22 -16.47
CA GLU A 109 13.88 -2.90 -17.82
C GLU A 109 14.97 -1.82 -17.84
N LEU A 110 14.85 -0.80 -16.99
CA LEU A 110 15.85 0.24 -16.87
C LEU A 110 17.17 -0.30 -16.29
N ARG A 111 17.07 -1.20 -15.31
CA ARG A 111 18.23 -1.70 -14.56
C ARG A 111 18.90 -2.89 -15.22
N TYR A 112 18.16 -3.74 -15.90
CA TYR A 112 18.63 -5.02 -16.45
C TYR A 112 18.36 -5.10 -17.96
N SER A 113 19.17 -5.88 -18.67
CA SER A 113 19.06 -6.04 -20.13
C SER A 113 18.65 -7.46 -20.50
N GLY A 114 17.92 -7.59 -21.60
CA GLY A 114 17.58 -8.88 -22.22
C GLY A 114 16.09 -9.19 -22.21
N LYS A 115 15.72 -10.25 -22.96
CA LYS A 115 14.33 -10.72 -23.10
C LYS A 115 13.61 -11.02 -21.78
N PRO A 116 14.27 -11.49 -20.70
CA PRO A 116 13.60 -11.70 -19.42
C PRO A 116 13.22 -10.40 -18.69
N ALA A 117 13.89 -9.29 -19.02
CA ALA A 117 13.60 -7.99 -18.42
C ALA A 117 12.52 -7.21 -19.18
N ALA A 118 12.42 -7.40 -20.51
CA ALA A 118 11.43 -6.77 -21.37
C ALA A 118 10.12 -7.57 -21.35
N PHE A 119 9.10 -7.07 -20.64
CA PHE A 119 7.80 -7.76 -20.52
C PHE A 119 6.62 -6.80 -20.67
#